data_AF-A0A945ZMH5-F1
#
_entry.id   AF-A0A945ZMH5-F1
#
_cell.length_a   1.000
_cell.length_b   1.000
_cell.length_c   1.000
_cell.angle_alpha   90.00
_cell.angle_beta   90.00
_cell.angle_gamma   90.00
#
_symmetry.space_group_name_H-M   'P 1'
#
loop_
_entity.id
_entity.type
_entity.pdbx_description
1 polymer ?
#
loop_
_entity_poly.entity_id
_entity_poly.type
_entity_poly.pdbx_seq_one_letter_code
_entity_poly.pdbx_strand_id
1 'polypeptide(L)'
;MRRIVFFVGPLLSLCLSQSTIGENPNNSPAYHFRSSNDLVKKAIHTSNLPTPEIFDSLRLLLPCKGVPVPTRASRLPNAPRDYRSGVHRGIDFFANWGTSIWVPSNGIVIRADHHYKEIPAQFRVDLLNKSEKVGQTPSDIFHHILLGKAIFLDHGFDLIPGY
;
A
#
# COMPACT_ATOMS: atom_id res chain seq x y z
N MET A 1 73.58 -20.16 32.18
CA MET A 1 72.97 -19.05 31.43
C MET A 1 72.50 -19.56 30.07
N ARG A 2 71.18 -19.63 29.84
CA ARG A 2 70.59 -19.91 28.53
C ARG A 2 69.42 -18.93 28.35
N ARG A 3 69.61 -17.95 27.46
CA ARG A 3 68.60 -16.95 27.10
C ARG A 3 67.64 -17.59 26.10
N ILE A 4 66.35 -17.65 26.45
CA ILE A 4 65.29 -17.98 25.51
C ILE A 4 64.88 -16.67 24.84
N VAL A 5 65.11 -16.59 23.53
CA VAL A 5 64.67 -15.48 22.69
C VAL A 5 63.30 -15.87 22.13
N PHE A 6 62.24 -15.18 22.55
CA PHE A 6 60.92 -15.30 21.92
C PHE A 6 60.85 -14.35 20.73
N PHE A 7 60.78 -14.91 19.52
CA PHE A 7 60.55 -14.15 18.31
C PHE A 7 59.03 -13.90 18.18
N VAL A 8 58.62 -12.64 18.27
CA VAL A 8 57.25 -12.20 18.02
C VAL A 8 57.12 -11.97 16.51
N GLY A 9 56.39 -12.84 15.82
CA GLY A 9 55.96 -12.60 14.44
C GLY A 9 54.59 -11.90 14.43
N PRO A 10 54.38 -10.85 13.61
CA PRO A 10 53.06 -10.25 13.47
C PRO A 10 52.15 -11.20 12.68
N LEU A 11 51.01 -11.55 13.27
CA LEU A 11 49.88 -12.17 12.57
C LEU A 11 49.30 -11.12 11.62
N LEU A 12 49.71 -11.19 10.35
CA LEU A 12 49.17 -10.40 9.26
C LEU A 12 47.72 -10.85 9.02
N SER A 13 46.75 -10.13 9.61
CA SER A 13 45.33 -10.32 9.32
C SER A 13 45.07 -9.83 7.89
N LEU A 14 45.04 -10.76 6.93
CA LEU A 14 44.47 -10.50 5.62
C LEU A 14 42.94 -10.34 5.80
N CYS A 15 42.49 -9.09 5.97
CA CYS A 15 41.14 -8.72 5.58
C CYS A 15 41.02 -8.98 4.07
N LEU A 16 40.37 -10.07 3.68
CA LEU A 16 39.82 -10.18 2.32
C LEU A 16 38.74 -9.12 2.19
N SER A 17 39.09 -7.97 1.61
CA SER A 17 38.11 -7.15 0.91
C SER A 17 37.59 -7.97 -0.25
N GLN A 18 36.35 -8.46 -0.15
CA GLN A 18 35.61 -8.92 -1.31
C GLN A 18 35.33 -7.68 -2.18
N SER A 19 36.29 -7.29 -3.00
CA SER A 19 35.99 -6.48 -4.18
C SER A 19 35.32 -7.42 -5.18
N THR A 20 34.02 -7.24 -5.38
CA THR A 20 33.32 -7.79 -6.54
C THR A 20 33.86 -7.08 -7.77
N ILE A 21 34.99 -7.59 -8.30
CA ILE A 21 35.56 -7.18 -9.58
C ILE A 21 34.51 -7.51 -10.65
N GLY A 22 33.73 -6.51 -11.07
CA GLY A 22 32.74 -6.65 -12.15
C GLY A 22 31.36 -6.05 -11.87
N GLU A 23 31.07 -5.56 -10.67
CA GLU A 23 29.77 -4.89 -10.42
C GLU A 23 29.82 -3.43 -10.87
N ASN A 24 29.00 -3.09 -11.86
CA ASN A 24 28.74 -1.70 -12.19
C ASN A 24 28.15 -1.01 -10.94
N PRO A 25 28.75 0.07 -10.42
CA PRO A 25 28.21 0.77 -9.23
C PRO A 25 26.75 1.23 -9.45
N ASN A 26 26.33 1.38 -10.69
CA ASN A 26 24.97 1.74 -11.09
C ASN A 26 23.95 0.59 -11.00
N ASN A 27 24.39 -0.65 -10.74
CA ASN A 27 23.51 -1.81 -10.56
C ASN A 27 23.25 -2.14 -9.08
N SER A 28 23.78 -1.32 -8.16
CA SER A 28 23.52 -1.53 -6.74
C SER A 28 22.09 -1.09 -6.39
N PRO A 29 21.37 -1.80 -5.50
CA PRO A 29 20.09 -1.34 -4.99
C PRO A 29 20.15 0.09 -4.43
N ALA A 30 21.26 0.44 -3.76
CA ALA A 30 21.51 1.77 -3.21
C ALA A 30 21.55 2.87 -4.29
N TYR A 31 22.08 2.59 -5.48
CA TYR A 31 22.11 3.53 -6.60
C TYR A 31 20.70 3.83 -7.13
N HIS A 32 19.88 2.79 -7.30
CA HIS A 32 18.48 2.94 -7.70
C HIS A 32 17.67 3.72 -6.64
N PHE A 33 17.91 3.48 -5.35
CA PHE A 33 17.27 4.25 -4.27
C PHE A 33 17.72 5.70 -4.20
N ARG A 34 18.97 6.02 -4.56
CA ARG A 34 19.50 7.40 -4.57
C ARG A 34 18.92 8.23 -5.72
N SER A 35 18.72 7.63 -6.89
CA SER A 35 18.09 8.30 -8.05
C SER A 35 16.68 8.80 -7.75
N SER A 36 15.92 8.09 -6.91
CA SER A 36 14.57 8.48 -6.50
C SER A 36 14.53 9.86 -5.82
N ASN A 37 15.51 10.17 -4.97
CA ASN A 37 15.51 11.41 -4.20
C ASN A 37 15.81 12.66 -5.06
N ASP A 38 16.58 12.53 -6.14
CA ASP A 38 16.81 13.62 -7.08
C ASP A 38 15.61 13.85 -8.02
N LEU A 39 14.81 12.80 -8.28
CA LEU A 39 13.55 12.90 -9.05
C LEU A 39 12.38 13.47 -8.25
N VAL A 40 12.39 13.33 -6.92
CA VAL A 40 11.36 13.92 -6.02
C VAL A 40 11.37 15.45 -6.05
N LYS A 41 12.48 16.08 -6.46
CA LYS A 41 12.54 17.54 -6.71
C LYS A 41 11.96 17.98 -8.05
N LYS A 42 11.58 17.06 -8.94
CA LYS A 42 10.82 17.41 -10.14
C LYS A 42 9.42 17.77 -9.68
N ALA A 43 9.17 19.07 -9.57
CA ALA A 43 7.93 19.67 -9.11
C ALA A 43 6.71 18.86 -9.60
N ILE A 44 5.86 18.45 -8.67
CA ILE A 44 4.51 18.01 -8.99
C ILE A 44 3.89 19.16 -9.79
N HIS A 45 3.74 18.96 -11.10
CA HIS A 45 3.13 19.94 -11.98
C HIS A 45 1.65 19.96 -11.65
N THR A 46 1.25 20.80 -10.68
CA THR A 46 -0.15 20.99 -10.25
C THR A 46 -1.05 21.53 -11.34
N SER A 47 -0.51 21.91 -12.50
CA SER A 47 -1.27 22.31 -13.69
C SER A 47 -2.14 21.18 -14.26
N ASN A 48 -1.86 19.92 -13.91
CA ASN A 48 -2.59 18.75 -14.36
C ASN A 48 -3.32 18.11 -13.17
N LEU A 49 -4.12 18.86 -12.43
CA LEU A 49 -5.07 18.29 -11.47
C LEU A 49 -6.50 18.60 -11.93
N PRO A 50 -7.44 17.67 -11.80
CA PRO A 50 -8.82 17.92 -12.20
C PRO A 50 -9.36 19.13 -11.42
N THR A 51 -9.95 20.09 -12.12
CA THR A 51 -10.69 21.16 -11.45
C THR A 51 -11.97 20.60 -10.83
N PRO A 52 -12.47 21.18 -9.72
CA PRO A 52 -13.71 20.72 -9.10
C PRO A 52 -14.89 20.61 -10.08
N GLU A 53 -14.95 21.49 -11.08
CA GLU A 53 -16.03 21.51 -12.10
C GLU A 53 -16.11 20.21 -12.91
N ILE A 54 -15.00 19.51 -13.12
CA ILE A 54 -14.99 18.22 -13.84
C ILE A 54 -15.87 17.20 -13.10
N PHE A 55 -15.87 17.22 -11.77
CA PHE A 55 -16.68 16.31 -10.96
C PHE A 55 -18.17 16.65 -10.97
N ASP A 56 -18.57 17.88 -11.30
CA ASP A 56 -19.99 18.26 -11.43
C ASP A 56 -20.68 17.55 -12.59
N SER A 57 -19.91 17.16 -13.61
CA SER A 57 -20.38 16.37 -14.75
C SER A 57 -20.39 14.87 -14.50
N LEU A 58 -19.64 14.40 -13.49
CA LEU A 58 -19.50 12.98 -13.18
C LEU A 58 -20.83 12.42 -12.64
N ARG A 59 -21.28 11.31 -13.22
CA ARG A 59 -22.49 10.61 -12.81
C ARG A 59 -22.14 9.17 -12.47
N LEU A 60 -22.17 8.85 -11.18
CA LEU A 60 -21.96 7.51 -10.67
C LEU A 60 -23.27 6.95 -10.12
N LEU A 61 -23.52 5.67 -10.39
CA LEU A 61 -24.59 4.94 -9.74
C LEU A 61 -24.23 4.63 -8.29
N LEU A 62 -25.23 4.64 -7.41
CA LEU A 62 -25.04 4.14 -6.06
C LEU A 62 -24.87 2.62 -6.10
N PRO A 63 -23.95 2.05 -5.31
CA PRO A 63 -23.65 0.63 -5.37
C PRO A 63 -24.78 -0.24 -4.81
N CYS A 64 -25.71 0.32 -4.04
CA CYS A 64 -26.84 -0.40 -3.47
C CYS A 64 -28.13 0.40 -3.68
N LYS A 65 -29.11 -0.19 -4.37
CA LYS A 65 -30.41 0.46 -4.60
C LYS A 65 -31.12 0.72 -3.26
N GLY A 66 -31.58 1.95 -3.06
CA GLY A 66 -32.33 2.35 -1.86
C GLY A 66 -31.49 2.55 -0.59
N VAL A 67 -30.16 2.39 -0.68
CA VAL A 67 -29.25 2.70 0.45
C VAL A 67 -28.71 4.12 0.25
N PRO A 68 -29.02 5.07 1.16
CA PRO A 68 -28.55 6.44 1.02
C PRO A 68 -27.04 6.55 1.24
N VAL A 69 -26.45 7.60 0.68
CA VAL A 69 -25.06 7.97 0.97
C VAL A 69 -24.92 8.25 2.48
N PRO A 70 -23.94 7.66 3.17
CA PRO A 70 -23.80 7.86 4.60
C PRO A 70 -23.40 9.31 4.92
N THR A 71 -24.01 9.88 5.97
CA THR A 71 -23.65 11.21 6.49
C THR A 71 -22.68 11.15 7.68
N ARG A 72 -22.51 9.97 8.29
CA ARG A 72 -21.64 9.78 9.45
C ARG A 72 -20.18 9.88 9.03
N ALA A 73 -19.44 10.84 9.60
CA ALA A 73 -18.04 11.10 9.29
C ALA A 73 -17.15 9.85 9.33
N SER A 74 -17.38 8.93 10.28
CA SER A 74 -16.59 7.69 10.40
C SER A 74 -16.73 6.72 9.20
N ARG A 75 -17.72 6.95 8.32
CA ARG A 75 -18.00 6.15 7.12
C ARG A 75 -17.56 6.84 5.83
N LEU A 76 -17.05 8.06 5.92
CA LEU A 76 -16.59 8.84 4.79
C LEU A 76 -15.08 8.64 4.57
N PRO A 77 -14.56 9.03 3.39
CA PRO A 77 -13.13 8.97 3.13
C PRO A 77 -12.37 9.83 4.14
N ASN A 78 -11.10 9.48 4.36
CA ASN A 78 -10.20 10.14 5.30
C ASN A 78 -10.57 9.98 6.79
N ALA A 79 -11.63 9.23 7.13
CA ALA A 79 -11.94 8.90 8.52
C ALA A 79 -10.82 8.05 9.15
N PRO A 80 -10.43 8.33 10.41
CA PRO A 80 -9.43 7.52 11.11
C PRO A 80 -9.94 6.08 11.37
N ARG A 81 -9.02 5.12 11.31
CA ARG A 81 -9.25 3.69 11.60
C ARG A 81 -8.25 3.23 12.65
N ASP A 82 -8.33 3.82 13.84
CA ASP A 82 -7.37 3.67 14.94
C ASP A 82 -7.12 2.20 15.32
N TYR A 83 -8.17 1.38 15.31
CA TYR A 83 -8.10 -0.06 15.59
C TYR A 83 -7.18 -0.87 14.65
N ARG A 84 -6.74 -0.26 13.54
CA ARG A 84 -5.78 -0.86 12.60
C ARG A 84 -4.71 0.14 12.15
N SER A 85 -4.51 1.24 12.89
CA SER A 85 -3.51 2.27 12.54
C SER A 85 -3.57 2.66 11.06
N GLY A 86 -4.74 3.10 10.61
CA GLY A 86 -4.96 3.42 9.20
C GLY A 86 -5.98 4.50 8.98
N VAL A 87 -6.20 4.81 7.70
CA VAL A 87 -7.17 5.81 7.27
C VAL A 87 -8.16 5.15 6.29
N HIS A 88 -9.42 5.57 6.37
CA HIS A 88 -10.46 5.07 5.48
C HIS A 88 -10.27 5.63 4.06
N ARG A 89 -10.19 4.74 3.07
CA ARG A 89 -9.93 5.09 1.65
C ARG A 89 -11.19 5.12 0.77
N GLY A 90 -12.39 5.16 1.36
CA GLY A 90 -13.62 5.03 0.60
C GLY A 90 -14.86 5.44 1.40
N ILE A 91 -16.02 4.94 0.96
CA ILE A 91 -17.33 5.21 1.55
C ILE A 91 -17.93 3.87 1.99
N ASP A 92 -18.37 3.79 3.26
CA ASP A 92 -19.02 2.60 3.80
C ASP A 92 -20.54 2.74 3.72
N PHE A 93 -21.16 2.09 2.73
CA PHE A 93 -22.61 1.97 2.63
C PHE A 93 -23.14 0.89 3.58
N PHE A 94 -24.12 1.24 4.41
CA PHE A 94 -24.71 0.30 5.35
C PHE A 94 -25.92 -0.40 4.70
N ALA A 95 -25.72 -1.62 4.22
CA ALA A 95 -26.74 -2.43 3.55
C ALA A 95 -27.01 -3.73 4.32
N ASN A 96 -28.21 -4.27 4.18
CA ASN A 96 -28.56 -5.57 4.78
C ASN A 96 -27.86 -6.71 4.03
N TRP A 97 -27.67 -7.84 4.71
CA TRP A 97 -27.14 -9.04 4.08
C TRP A 97 -28.03 -9.50 2.92
N GLY A 98 -27.42 -9.92 1.81
CA GLY A 98 -28.13 -10.31 0.59
C GLY A 98 -28.52 -9.15 -0.33
N THR A 99 -28.25 -7.89 0.05
CA THR A 99 -28.48 -6.74 -0.85
C THR A 99 -27.63 -6.87 -2.11
N SER A 100 -28.27 -6.76 -3.28
CA SER A 100 -27.55 -6.77 -4.56
C SER A 100 -26.68 -5.54 -4.71
N ILE A 101 -25.43 -5.75 -5.15
CA ILE A 101 -24.45 -4.70 -5.39
C ILE A 101 -24.41 -4.38 -6.89
N TRP A 102 -24.40 -3.11 -7.22
CA TRP A 102 -24.38 -2.53 -8.56
C TRP A 102 -23.02 -1.86 -8.77
N VAL A 103 -22.52 -1.88 -10.00
CA VAL A 103 -21.25 -1.22 -10.32
C VAL A 103 -21.51 0.29 -10.49
N PRO A 104 -20.73 1.18 -9.83
CA PRO A 104 -20.95 2.63 -9.94
C PRO A 104 -20.76 3.23 -11.34
N SER A 105 -19.94 2.60 -12.19
CA SER A 105 -19.66 3.02 -13.56
C SER A 105 -19.19 1.81 -14.40
N ASN A 106 -19.06 1.98 -15.72
CA ASN A 106 -18.49 0.94 -16.59
C ASN A 106 -17.06 0.60 -16.17
N GLY A 107 -16.68 -0.67 -16.29
CA GLY A 107 -15.34 -1.11 -15.91
C GLY A 107 -15.14 -2.61 -16.09
N ILE A 108 -13.96 -3.08 -15.71
CA ILE A 108 -13.53 -4.47 -15.81
C ILE A 108 -13.27 -5.01 -14.41
N VAL A 109 -13.78 -6.20 -14.11
CA VAL A 109 -13.44 -6.90 -12.86
C VAL A 109 -12.01 -7.43 -12.97
N ILE A 110 -11.11 -6.91 -12.14
CA ILE A 110 -9.70 -7.32 -12.10
C ILE A 110 -9.39 -8.32 -10.99
N ARG A 111 -10.27 -8.43 -9.99
CA ARG A 111 -10.20 -9.45 -8.93
C ARG A 111 -11.58 -9.72 -8.36
N ALA A 112 -11.91 -10.99 -8.13
CA ALA A 112 -13.11 -11.41 -7.43
C ALA A 112 -12.80 -12.58 -6.49
N ASP A 113 -13.07 -12.39 -5.20
CA ASP A 113 -12.73 -13.38 -4.16
C ASP A 113 -13.82 -14.47 -4.03
N HIS A 114 -13.99 -15.29 -5.08
CA HIS A 114 -15.05 -16.31 -5.16
C HIS A 114 -15.01 -17.33 -4.00
N HIS A 115 -13.81 -17.78 -3.63
CA HIS A 115 -13.58 -18.80 -2.59
C HIS A 115 -12.97 -18.21 -1.31
N TYR A 116 -13.35 -16.98 -0.97
CA TYR A 116 -12.89 -16.33 0.26
C TYR A 116 -13.12 -17.22 1.50
N LYS A 117 -12.07 -17.37 2.30
CA LYS A 117 -12.11 -18.01 3.62
C LYS A 117 -11.68 -16.98 4.66
N GLU A 118 -12.51 -16.79 5.67
CA GLU A 118 -12.20 -15.90 6.78
C GLU A 118 -10.97 -16.41 7.54
N ILE A 119 -10.11 -15.49 7.96
CA ILE A 119 -8.94 -15.83 8.76
C ILE A 119 -9.34 -16.10 10.22
N PRO A 120 -8.57 -16.91 10.97
CA PRO A 120 -8.84 -17.11 12.39
C PRO A 120 -8.85 -15.78 13.15
N ALA A 121 -9.80 -15.60 14.05
CA ALA A 121 -9.96 -14.35 14.80
C ALA A 121 -8.67 -13.98 15.58
N GLN A 122 -8.01 -14.96 16.18
CA GLN A 122 -6.76 -14.71 16.92
C GLN A 122 -5.64 -14.22 15.99
N PHE A 123 -5.52 -14.82 14.80
CA PHE A 123 -4.54 -14.38 13.80
C PHE A 123 -4.78 -12.93 13.38
N ARG A 124 -6.05 -12.54 13.21
CA ARG A 124 -6.42 -11.15 12.92
C ARG A 124 -5.99 -10.20 14.04
N VAL A 125 -6.25 -10.54 15.30
CA VAL A 125 -5.85 -9.71 16.46
C VAL A 125 -4.34 -9.53 16.49
N ASP A 126 -3.58 -10.62 16.35
CA ASP A 126 -2.12 -10.57 16.35
C ASP A 126 -1.56 -9.70 15.21
N LEU A 127 -2.20 -9.73 14.05
CA LEU A 127 -1.85 -8.92 12.88
C LEU A 127 -2.10 -7.43 13.11
N LEU A 128 -3.23 -7.08 13.74
CA LEU A 128 -3.55 -5.70 14.09
C LEU A 128 -2.57 -5.15 15.13
N ASN A 129 -2.25 -5.93 16.17
CA ASN A 129 -1.24 -5.57 17.17
C ASN A 129 0.14 -5.31 16.55
N LYS A 130 0.52 -6.09 15.53
CA LYS A 130 1.76 -5.86 14.77
C LYS A 130 1.70 -4.59 13.94
N SER A 131 0.57 -4.33 13.29
CA SER A 131 0.36 -3.11 12.48
C SER A 131 0.43 -1.85 13.34
N GLU A 132 -0.08 -1.91 14.57
CA GLU A 132 0.03 -0.83 15.56
C GLU A 132 1.48 -0.49 15.90
N LYS A 133 2.32 -1.50 16.14
CA LYS A 133 3.76 -1.30 16.40
C LYS A 133 4.50 -0.66 15.23
N VAL A 134 4.07 -0.93 14.01
CA VAL A 134 4.62 -0.32 12.78
C VAL A 134 4.10 1.11 12.58
N GLY A 135 3.01 1.49 13.26
CA GLY A 135 2.35 2.79 13.13
C GLY A 135 1.45 2.89 11.90
N GLN A 136 1.41 1.86 11.05
CA GLN A 136 0.49 1.78 9.92
C GLN A 136 0.17 0.33 9.57
N THR A 137 -1.03 0.06 9.05
CA THR A 137 -1.31 -1.21 8.36
C THR A 137 -0.57 -1.24 7.01
N PRO A 138 0.33 -2.22 6.78
CA PRO A 138 0.94 -2.41 5.47
C PRO A 138 -0.10 -2.68 4.37
N SER A 139 0.13 -2.13 3.17
CA SER A 139 -0.83 -2.20 2.05
C SER A 139 -1.26 -3.63 1.70
N ASP A 140 -0.33 -4.58 1.70
CA ASP A 140 -0.63 -5.98 1.35
C ASP A 140 -1.57 -6.61 2.39
N ILE A 141 -1.33 -6.35 3.67
CA ILE A 141 -2.20 -6.79 4.76
C ILE A 141 -3.60 -6.19 4.58
N PHE A 142 -3.69 -4.89 4.26
CA PHE A 142 -4.98 -4.27 4.03
C PHE A 142 -5.72 -4.94 2.86
N HIS A 143 -5.08 -5.03 1.69
CA HIS A 143 -5.73 -5.44 0.44
C HIS A 143 -6.05 -6.94 0.37
N HIS A 144 -5.23 -7.78 1.01
CA HIS A 144 -5.36 -9.23 0.93
C HIS A 144 -6.01 -9.87 2.16
N ILE A 145 -5.97 -9.19 3.32
CA ILE A 145 -6.49 -9.77 4.57
C ILE A 145 -7.65 -8.94 5.11
N LEU A 146 -7.47 -7.63 5.33
CA LEU A 146 -8.43 -6.84 6.10
C LEU A 146 -9.67 -6.38 5.34
N LEU A 147 -9.66 -6.41 4.00
CA LEU A 147 -10.84 -6.12 3.17
C LEU A 147 -11.89 -7.23 3.20
N GLY A 148 -11.52 -8.43 3.64
CA GLY A 148 -12.41 -9.59 3.63
C GLY A 148 -12.72 -10.07 2.21
N LYS A 149 -13.96 -10.50 1.97
CA LYS A 149 -14.43 -10.90 0.65
C LYS A 149 -14.71 -9.66 -0.20
N ALA A 150 -13.90 -9.44 -1.25
CA ALA A 150 -14.00 -8.24 -2.08
C ALA A 150 -14.05 -8.56 -3.58
N ILE A 151 -14.53 -7.57 -4.34
CA ILE A 151 -14.45 -7.49 -5.80
C ILE A 151 -13.79 -6.16 -6.13
N PHE A 152 -12.83 -6.18 -7.04
CA PHE A 152 -12.10 -5.01 -7.49
C PHE A 152 -12.45 -4.76 -8.95
N LEU A 153 -12.81 -3.52 -9.25
CA LEU A 153 -13.11 -3.07 -10.60
C LEU A 153 -12.15 -1.96 -10.99
N ASP A 154 -11.69 -2.04 -12.23
CA ASP A 154 -10.96 -0.98 -12.90
C ASP A 154 -11.93 -0.26 -13.85
N HIS A 155 -12.09 1.05 -13.66
CA HIS A 155 -12.96 1.89 -14.49
C HIS A 155 -12.24 2.47 -15.71
N GLY A 156 -10.96 2.14 -15.90
CA GLY A 156 -10.13 2.68 -16.98
C GLY A 156 -9.76 4.15 -16.76
N PHE A 157 -9.33 4.79 -17.83
CA PHE A 157 -8.82 6.16 -17.82
C PHE A 157 -9.88 7.20 -18.23
N ASP A 158 -10.98 6.77 -18.84
CA ASP A 158 -11.97 7.71 -19.39
C ASP A 158 -13.00 8.20 -18.35
N LEU A 159 -12.92 7.74 -17.10
CA LEU A 159 -13.89 8.10 -16.06
C LEU A 159 -13.80 9.59 -15.70
N ILE A 160 -12.60 10.16 -15.71
CA ILE A 160 -12.35 11.59 -15.50
C ILE A 160 -11.70 12.12 -16.78
N PRO A 161 -12.42 12.88 -17.62
CA PRO A 161 -11.88 13.35 -18.89
C PRO A 161 -10.56 14.11 -18.72
N GLY A 162 -9.53 13.67 -19.43
CA GLY A 162 -8.20 14.29 -19.43
C GLY A 162 -7.24 13.82 -18.34
N TYR A 163 -7.54 12.73 -17.64
CA TYR A 163 -6.75 12.19 -16.51
C TYR A 163 -6.51 10.69 -16.58
#